data_AF-A0A8J5NP64-F1
#
_entry.id   AF-A0A8J5NP64-F1
#
_cell.length_a   1.000
_cell.length_b   1.000
_cell.length_c   1.000
_cell.angle_alpha   90.00
_cell.angle_beta   90.00
_cell.angle_gamma   90.00
#
_symmetry.space_group_name_H-M   'P 1'
#
loop_
_entity.id
_entity.type
_entity.pdbx_description
1 polymer ?
#
loop_
_entity_poly.entity_id
_entity_poly.type
_entity_poly.pdbx_seq_one_letter_code
_entity_poly.pdbx_strand_id
1 'polypeptide(L)'
;MIRRAIKLRPYLDVMILKHKQAWEQDNRSKRTGLMRTSAVQPRICLSENQLSDKDWDVLEHLATILGFYEVTVKTLEGDGIQRKRKRGWVGSYGNIWDVIQGFEFLKAKLEEYKAFAADYPDPEHFRININLGWQKLNKYYTILDETPIYYVALALHPAYRWGWFEEHWGKHPDWIATAKEMVQEVWETEYRNLEVVLSPGNEPVAKRRRKYQNAFEEYCEQSRYEPSSRLSTPTTTPARMRSSATPESPRDEYEAWQQSWVPTDTDILLFILRSSAG
;
A
#
# COMPACT_ATOMS: atom_id res chain seq x y z
N MET A 1 -20.67 3.53 -0.53
CA MET A 1 -22.04 3.32 0.01
C MET A 1 -22.05 3.23 1.54
N ILE A 2 -21.18 2.43 2.17
CA ILE A 2 -21.11 2.25 3.64
C ILE A 2 -20.95 3.57 4.42
N ARG A 3 -19.96 4.42 4.08
CA ARG A 3 -19.78 5.74 4.74
C ARG A 3 -21.05 6.61 4.73
N ARG A 4 -21.83 6.54 3.65
CA ARG A 4 -23.11 7.26 3.54
C ARG A 4 -24.16 6.64 4.46
N ALA A 5 -24.24 5.31 4.55
CA ALA A 5 -25.14 4.63 5.46
C ALA A 5 -24.84 5.02 6.92
N ILE A 6 -23.57 5.01 7.33
CA ILE A 6 -23.13 5.45 8.68
C ILE A 6 -23.57 6.90 8.94
N LYS A 7 -23.33 7.82 7.99
CA LYS A 7 -23.77 9.22 8.12
C LYS A 7 -25.30 9.36 8.23
N LEU A 8 -26.05 8.43 7.64
CA LEU A 8 -27.51 8.45 7.66
C LEU A 8 -28.13 7.78 8.88
N ARG A 9 -27.39 6.96 9.64
CA ARG A 9 -27.85 6.25 10.84
C ARG A 9 -28.76 7.08 11.76
N PRO A 10 -28.37 8.27 12.27
CA PRO A 10 -29.23 9.02 13.20
C PRO A 10 -30.56 9.47 12.56
N TYR A 11 -30.57 9.71 11.26
CA TYR A 11 -31.78 10.10 10.55
C TYR A 11 -32.70 8.89 10.30
N LEU A 12 -32.13 7.72 10.03
CA LEU A 12 -32.86 6.46 9.90
C LEU A 12 -33.53 6.09 11.23
N ASP A 13 -32.80 6.18 12.34
CA ASP A 13 -33.32 5.85 13.67
C ASP A 13 -34.51 6.75 14.04
N VAL A 14 -34.38 8.06 13.80
CA VAL A 14 -35.47 9.03 14.02
C VAL A 14 -36.67 8.75 13.12
N MET A 15 -36.43 8.42 11.85
CA MET A 15 -37.50 8.12 10.90
C MET A 15 -38.27 6.85 11.31
N ILE A 16 -37.55 5.79 11.68
CA ILE A 16 -38.13 4.52 12.14
C ILE A 16 -38.94 4.74 13.42
N LEU A 17 -38.39 5.50 14.37
CA LEU A 17 -39.07 5.84 15.62
C LEU A 17 -40.38 6.59 15.37
N LYS A 18 -40.36 7.63 14.53
CA LYS A 18 -41.55 8.41 14.17
C LYS A 18 -42.60 7.55 13.47
N HIS A 19 -42.16 6.69 12.54
CA HIS A 19 -43.06 5.79 11.84
C HIS A 19 -43.71 4.77 12.77
N LYS A 20 -42.93 4.20 13.71
CA LYS A 20 -43.42 3.30 14.75
C LYS A 20 -44.46 3.99 15.64
N GLN A 21 -44.18 5.20 16.12
CA GLN A 21 -45.09 5.99 16.94
C GLN A 21 -46.40 6.31 16.21
N ALA A 22 -46.34 6.71 14.94
CA ALA A 22 -47.53 6.98 14.13
C ALA A 22 -48.38 5.72 13.95
N TRP A 23 -47.75 4.59 13.61
CA TRP A 23 -48.43 3.31 13.49
C TRP A 23 -49.09 2.86 14.81
N GLU A 24 -48.39 3.02 15.94
CA GLU A 24 -48.95 2.73 17.27
C GLU A 24 -50.15 3.64 17.58
N GLN A 25 -50.12 4.91 17.21
CA GLN A 25 -51.27 5.82 17.42
C GLN A 25 -52.49 5.41 16.60
N ASP A 26 -52.30 5.06 15.33
CA ASP A 26 -53.38 4.68 14.42
C ASP A 26 -54.05 3.35 14.80
N ASN A 27 -53.27 2.44 15.42
CA ASN A 27 -53.72 1.09 15.78
C ASN A 27 -54.13 0.94 17.25
N ARG A 28 -54.13 2.01 18.04
CA ARG A 28 -54.56 1.98 19.45
C ARG A 28 -56.06 2.21 19.56
N SER A 29 -56.73 1.42 20.40
CA SER A 29 -58.14 1.64 20.74
C SER A 29 -58.29 2.91 21.58
N LYS A 30 -59.10 3.87 21.12
CA LYS A 30 -59.42 5.08 21.89
C LYS A 30 -60.19 4.78 23.19
N ARG A 31 -60.82 3.61 23.29
CA ARG A 31 -61.68 3.22 24.42
C ARG A 31 -60.94 2.42 25.49
N THR A 32 -60.03 1.55 25.07
CA THR A 32 -59.31 0.61 25.98
C THR A 32 -57.82 0.87 26.05
N GLY A 33 -57.24 1.70 25.16
CA GLY A 33 -55.79 1.95 25.10
C GLY A 33 -54.95 0.77 24.62
N LEU A 34 -55.58 -0.38 24.33
CA LEU A 34 -54.91 -1.59 23.85
C LEU A 34 -54.71 -1.54 22.33
N MET A 35 -53.70 -2.27 21.84
CA MET A 35 -53.49 -2.49 20.40
C MET A 35 -54.66 -3.30 19.81
N ARG A 36 -55.06 -2.95 18.59
CA ARG A 36 -56.05 -3.73 17.82
C ARG A 36 -55.49 -5.12 17.50
N THR A 37 -56.33 -6.13 17.62
CA THR A 37 -55.96 -7.54 17.35
C THR A 37 -55.56 -7.81 15.90
N SER A 38 -56.01 -6.97 14.96
CA SER A 38 -55.66 -7.04 13.53
C SER A 38 -54.44 -6.20 13.15
N ALA A 39 -53.80 -5.51 14.11
CA ALA A 39 -52.69 -4.62 13.82
C ALA A 39 -51.42 -5.43 13.51
N VAL A 40 -50.84 -5.18 12.33
CA VAL A 40 -49.58 -5.80 11.90
C VAL A 40 -48.50 -4.72 11.87
N GLN A 41 -47.40 -4.97 12.56
CA GLN A 41 -46.29 -4.03 12.65
C GLN A 41 -45.60 -3.86 11.28
N PRO A 42 -45.27 -2.62 10.86
CA PRO A 42 -44.53 -2.39 9.62
C PRO A 42 -43.16 -3.09 9.67
N ARG A 43 -42.74 -3.68 8.55
CA ARG A 43 -41.48 -4.44 8.46
C ARG A 43 -40.26 -3.64 8.92
N ILE A 44 -40.20 -2.36 8.55
CA ILE A 44 -39.10 -1.45 8.93
C ILE A 44 -38.97 -1.25 10.45
N CYS A 45 -40.05 -1.49 11.20
CA CYS A 45 -40.08 -1.37 12.66
C CYS A 45 -39.72 -2.70 13.36
N LEU A 46 -39.61 -3.81 12.64
CA LEU A 46 -39.23 -5.10 13.20
C LEU A 46 -37.74 -5.11 13.50
N SER A 47 -37.35 -5.60 14.68
CA SER A 47 -35.95 -5.62 15.13
C SER A 47 -35.04 -6.45 14.22
N GLU A 48 -35.57 -7.53 13.62
CA GLU A 48 -34.86 -8.37 12.66
C GLU A 48 -34.51 -7.66 11.34
N ASN A 49 -35.21 -6.56 11.01
CA ASN A 49 -34.96 -5.76 9.80
C ASN A 49 -34.15 -4.50 10.11
N GLN A 50 -33.61 -4.38 11.32
CA GLN A 50 -32.80 -3.26 11.76
C GLN A 50 -31.39 -3.75 12.07
N LEU A 51 -30.41 -2.92 11.71
CA LEU A 51 -29.03 -3.14 12.11
C LEU A 51 -28.89 -2.82 13.60
N SER A 52 -28.33 -3.75 14.35
CA SER A 52 -27.98 -3.55 15.76
C SER A 52 -26.81 -2.58 15.89
N ASP A 53 -26.57 -2.07 17.11
CA ASP A 53 -25.43 -1.20 17.37
C ASP A 53 -24.09 -1.87 17.01
N LYS A 54 -24.01 -3.21 17.19
CA LYS A 54 -22.84 -4.01 16.79
C LYS A 54 -22.68 -4.07 15.28
N ASP A 55 -23.77 -4.24 14.53
CA ASP A 55 -23.71 -4.26 13.07
C ASP A 55 -23.21 -2.91 12.52
N TRP A 56 -23.64 -1.81 13.14
CA TRP A 56 -23.15 -0.48 12.79
C TRP A 56 -21.67 -0.29 13.12
N ASP A 57 -21.19 -0.79 14.27
CA ASP A 57 -19.77 -0.78 14.63
C ASP A 57 -18.92 -1.56 13.62
N VAL A 58 -19.41 -2.73 13.19
CA VAL A 58 -18.78 -3.53 12.13
C VAL A 58 -18.72 -2.76 10.80
N LEU A 59 -19.77 -2.01 10.44
CA LEU A 59 -19.75 -1.16 9.26
C LEU A 59 -18.69 -0.05 9.34
N GLU A 60 -18.44 0.50 10.53
CA GLU A 60 -17.39 1.50 10.76
C GLU A 60 -15.99 0.89 10.57
N HIS A 61 -15.75 -0.31 11.10
CA HIS A 61 -14.52 -1.06 10.87
C HIS A 61 -14.31 -1.38 9.37
N LEU A 62 -15.34 -1.87 8.69
CA LEU A 62 -15.27 -2.14 7.25
C LEU A 62 -15.02 -0.86 6.44
N ALA A 63 -15.64 0.27 6.81
CA ALA A 63 -15.39 1.56 6.17
C ALA A 63 -13.93 2.03 6.34
N THR A 64 -13.32 1.73 7.49
CA THR A 64 -11.92 2.03 7.77
C THR A 64 -10.99 1.17 6.93
N ILE A 65 -11.21 -0.16 6.89
CA ILE A 65 -10.43 -1.08 6.06
C ILE A 65 -10.48 -0.68 4.59
N LEU A 66 -11.69 -0.42 4.06
CA LEU A 66 -11.86 0.06 2.69
C LEU A 66 -11.21 1.43 2.45
N GLY A 67 -11.03 2.23 3.50
CA GLY A 67 -10.25 3.46 3.43
C GLY A 67 -8.77 3.22 3.14
N PHE A 68 -8.17 2.18 3.73
CA PHE A 68 -6.79 1.79 3.40
C PHE A 68 -6.67 1.36 1.93
N TYR A 69 -7.60 0.54 1.45
CA TYR A 69 -7.66 0.17 0.03
C TYR A 69 -7.82 1.39 -0.89
N GLU A 70 -8.71 2.32 -0.53
CA GLU A 70 -8.95 3.53 -1.31
C GLU A 70 -7.67 4.35 -1.47
N VAL A 71 -6.90 4.57 -0.40
CA VAL A 71 -5.67 5.38 -0.48
C VAL A 71 -4.55 4.66 -1.23
N THR A 72 -4.40 3.35 -1.02
CA THR A 72 -3.40 2.55 -1.72
C THR A 72 -3.70 2.50 -3.22
N VAL A 73 -4.93 2.15 -3.60
CA VAL A 73 -5.33 2.09 -5.02
C VAL A 73 -5.23 3.46 -5.69
N LYS A 74 -5.64 4.55 -5.02
CA LYS A 74 -5.46 5.91 -5.55
C LYS A 74 -4.01 6.30 -5.78
N THR A 75 -3.09 5.74 -4.99
CA THR A 75 -1.66 6.00 -5.16
C THR A 75 -1.08 5.16 -6.30
N LEU A 76 -1.59 3.94 -6.47
CA LEU A 76 -1.18 3.01 -7.52
C LEU A 76 -1.88 3.25 -8.87
N GLU A 77 -3.02 3.97 -8.91
CA GLU A 77 -3.68 4.36 -10.14
C GLU A 77 -2.92 5.54 -10.78
N GLY A 78 -2.16 5.26 -11.83
CA GLY A 78 -1.36 6.26 -12.51
C GLY A 78 -0.48 5.67 -13.60
N ASP A 79 0.30 6.52 -14.24
CA ASP A 79 1.17 6.17 -15.36
C ASP A 79 2.66 6.29 -15.04
N GLY A 80 3.02 6.54 -13.78
CA GLY A 80 4.40 6.80 -13.37
C GLY A 80 4.97 8.13 -13.92
N ILE A 81 4.19 8.90 -14.69
CA ILE A 81 4.69 10.10 -15.38
C ILE A 81 4.67 11.30 -14.44
N GLN A 82 5.85 11.89 -14.28
CA GLN A 82 6.02 13.16 -13.59
C GLN A 82 5.48 14.30 -14.45
N ARG A 83 4.75 15.23 -13.83
CA ARG A 83 4.14 16.35 -14.54
C ARG A 83 4.47 17.68 -13.88
N LYS A 84 4.92 18.65 -14.68
CA LYS A 84 5.04 20.05 -14.26
C LYS A 84 3.67 20.69 -14.21
N ARG A 85 3.25 21.14 -13.02
CA ARG A 85 2.02 21.92 -12.83
C ARG A 85 2.36 23.36 -12.44
N LYS A 86 1.36 24.24 -12.40
CA LYS A 86 1.52 25.68 -12.05
C LYS A 86 2.28 25.95 -10.74
N ARG A 87 2.41 24.95 -9.84
CA ARG A 87 3.08 25.05 -8.53
C ARG A 87 4.38 24.20 -8.44
N GLY A 88 4.99 23.87 -9.58
CA GLY A 88 6.20 23.03 -9.66
C GLY A 88 5.92 21.61 -10.15
N TRP A 89 6.95 20.76 -10.14
CA TRP A 89 6.81 19.34 -10.43
C TRP A 89 6.05 18.63 -9.31
N VAL A 90 5.05 17.85 -9.71
CA VAL A 90 4.27 16.99 -8.81
C VAL A 90 4.80 15.56 -8.98
N GLY A 91 4.91 14.83 -7.87
CA GLY A 91 5.34 13.44 -7.87
C GLY A 91 4.48 12.56 -8.78
N SER A 92 5.05 11.44 -9.22
CA SER A 92 4.37 10.43 -10.04
C SER A 92 3.48 9.52 -9.17
N TYR A 93 2.36 9.08 -9.74
CA TYR A 93 1.45 8.05 -9.20
C TYR A 93 1.50 6.82 -10.09
N GLY A 94 1.21 5.64 -9.55
CA GLY A 94 1.31 4.38 -10.27
C GLY A 94 2.73 3.96 -10.59
N ASN A 95 3.67 4.20 -9.66
CA ASN A 95 5.01 3.68 -9.84
C ASN A 95 5.03 2.18 -9.58
N ILE A 96 5.72 1.45 -10.43
CA ILE A 96 5.71 -0.02 -10.38
C ILE A 96 6.40 -0.56 -9.12
N TRP A 97 7.40 0.17 -8.57
CA TRP A 97 8.06 -0.18 -7.31
C TRP A 97 7.18 0.06 -6.07
N ASP A 98 6.08 0.81 -6.18
CA ASP A 98 5.14 1.01 -5.07
C ASP A 98 4.16 -0.17 -4.94
N VAL A 99 4.07 -1.06 -5.93
CA VAL A 99 3.08 -2.15 -5.98
C VAL A 99 3.29 -3.17 -4.85
N ILE A 100 4.49 -3.74 -4.73
CA ILE A 100 4.80 -4.72 -3.67
C ILE A 100 4.56 -4.09 -2.28
N GLN A 101 5.02 -2.84 -2.10
CA GLN A 101 4.79 -2.10 -0.86
C GLN A 101 3.30 -1.91 -0.56
N GLY A 102 2.47 -1.67 -1.58
CA GLY A 102 1.02 -1.58 -1.45
C GLY A 102 0.38 -2.87 -0.96
N PHE A 103 0.84 -4.01 -1.46
CA PHE A 103 0.39 -5.32 -0.98
C PHE A 103 0.81 -5.57 0.47
N GLU A 104 2.07 -5.31 0.82
CA GLU A 104 2.57 -5.47 2.20
C GLU A 104 1.80 -4.58 3.18
N PHE A 105 1.57 -3.31 2.82
CA PHE A 105 0.78 -2.38 3.64
C PHE A 105 -0.65 -2.90 3.90
N LEU A 106 -1.37 -3.29 2.83
CA LEU A 106 -2.74 -3.78 2.95
C LEU A 106 -2.80 -5.10 3.72
N LYS A 107 -1.82 -5.98 3.52
CA LYS A 107 -1.74 -7.27 4.20
C LYS A 107 -1.49 -7.09 5.69
N ALA A 108 -0.56 -6.21 6.06
CA ALA A 108 -0.32 -5.83 7.45
C ALA A 108 -1.59 -5.28 8.11
N LYS A 109 -2.34 -4.39 7.43
CA LYS A 109 -3.62 -3.89 7.96
C LYS A 109 -4.67 -4.98 8.12
N LEU A 110 -4.77 -5.92 7.20
CA LEU A 110 -5.68 -7.05 7.37
C LEU A 110 -5.25 -8.01 8.48
N GLU A 111 -3.95 -8.16 8.74
CA GLU A 111 -3.44 -8.95 9.86
C GLU A 111 -3.75 -8.29 11.21
N GLU A 112 -3.57 -6.97 11.33
CA GLU A 112 -4.03 -6.18 12.49
C GLU A 112 -5.53 -6.43 12.75
N TYR A 113 -6.35 -6.33 11.71
CA TYR A 113 -7.81 -6.55 11.82
C TYR A 113 -8.18 -8.01 12.07
N LYS A 114 -7.37 -8.97 11.62
CA LYS A 114 -7.58 -10.39 11.90
C LYS A 114 -7.32 -10.69 13.38
N ALA A 115 -6.29 -10.10 13.97
CA ALA A 115 -6.02 -10.17 15.40
C ALA A 115 -7.15 -9.51 16.19
N PHE A 116 -7.56 -8.30 15.80
CA PHE A 116 -8.69 -7.61 16.42
C PHE A 116 -10.01 -8.41 16.35
N ALA A 117 -10.31 -9.00 15.18
CA ALA A 117 -11.53 -9.78 14.98
C ALA A 117 -11.55 -11.13 15.72
N ALA A 118 -10.40 -11.60 16.26
CA ALA A 118 -10.35 -12.83 17.03
C ALA A 118 -11.06 -12.69 18.39
N ASP A 119 -10.94 -11.51 19.01
CA ASP A 119 -11.49 -11.21 20.34
C ASP A 119 -12.81 -10.41 20.27
N TYR A 120 -13.31 -10.14 19.06
CA TYR A 120 -14.45 -9.26 18.86
C TYR A 120 -15.78 -9.97 19.25
N PRO A 121 -16.60 -9.39 20.14
CA PRO A 121 -17.81 -10.03 20.68
C PRO A 121 -18.99 -9.98 19.68
N ASP A 122 -18.95 -10.87 18.68
CA ASP A 122 -19.95 -11.09 17.62
C ASP A 122 -20.12 -9.85 16.69
N PRO A 123 -19.88 -9.97 15.37
CA PRO A 123 -20.46 -11.00 14.50
C PRO A 123 -19.45 -11.95 13.86
N GLU A 124 -19.78 -13.24 13.81
CA GLU A 124 -19.02 -14.26 13.07
C GLU A 124 -18.69 -13.83 11.62
N HIS A 125 -19.61 -13.13 10.96
CA HIS A 125 -19.43 -12.65 9.60
C HIS A 125 -18.28 -11.64 9.47
N PHE A 126 -17.99 -10.83 10.49
CA PHE A 126 -16.89 -9.86 10.43
C PHE A 126 -15.55 -10.59 10.32
N ARG A 127 -15.30 -11.53 11.24
CA ARG A 127 -14.10 -12.39 11.22
C ARG A 127 -13.96 -13.18 9.92
N ILE A 128 -15.06 -13.76 9.42
CA ILE A 128 -15.06 -14.47 8.13
C ILE A 128 -14.67 -13.51 7.01
N ASN A 129 -15.28 -12.34 6.92
CA ASN A 129 -15.03 -11.37 5.86
C ASN A 129 -13.59 -10.85 5.87
N ILE A 130 -12.99 -10.59 7.03
CA ILE A 130 -11.57 -10.20 7.11
C ILE A 130 -10.66 -11.32 6.59
N ASN A 131 -10.92 -12.57 6.98
CA ASN A 131 -10.13 -13.71 6.49
C ASN A 131 -10.29 -13.91 4.97
N LEU A 132 -11.50 -13.74 4.42
CA LEU A 132 -11.74 -13.80 2.98
C LEU A 132 -11.01 -12.67 2.25
N GLY A 133 -11.03 -11.45 2.80
CA GLY A 133 -10.27 -10.32 2.28
C GLY A 133 -8.77 -10.59 2.24
N TRP A 134 -8.23 -11.14 3.33
CA TRP A 134 -6.80 -11.51 3.43
C TRP A 134 -6.45 -12.61 2.44
N GLN A 135 -7.26 -13.67 2.32
CA GLN A 135 -7.03 -14.75 1.35
C GLN A 135 -7.04 -14.23 -0.09
N LYS A 136 -7.98 -13.33 -0.40
CA LYS A 136 -8.09 -12.71 -1.72
C LYS A 136 -6.87 -11.84 -2.02
N LEU A 137 -6.41 -11.03 -1.07
CA LEU A 137 -5.20 -10.22 -1.21
C LEU A 137 -3.96 -11.10 -1.40
N ASN A 138 -3.80 -12.13 -0.56
CA ASN A 138 -2.68 -13.06 -0.63
C ASN A 138 -2.64 -13.79 -1.98
N LYS A 139 -3.79 -14.20 -2.53
CA LYS A 139 -3.87 -14.79 -3.87
C LYS A 139 -3.28 -13.88 -4.95
N TYR A 140 -3.57 -12.58 -4.90
CA TYR A 140 -3.00 -11.64 -5.88
C TYR A 140 -1.54 -11.33 -5.59
N TYR A 141 -1.14 -11.35 -4.33
CA TYR A 141 0.25 -11.17 -3.96
C TYR A 141 1.14 -12.28 -4.53
N THR A 142 0.71 -13.55 -4.43
CA THR A 142 1.43 -14.68 -5.02
C THR A 142 1.48 -14.66 -6.55
N ILE A 143 0.56 -13.96 -7.21
CA ILE A 143 0.59 -13.81 -8.68
C ILE A 143 1.70 -12.82 -9.09
N LEU A 144 2.15 -11.93 -8.20
CA LEU A 144 3.27 -11.04 -8.52
C LEU A 144 4.55 -11.80 -8.83
N ASP A 145 4.74 -12.99 -8.23
CA ASP A 145 5.87 -13.88 -8.49
C ASP A 145 5.95 -14.31 -9.96
N GLU A 146 4.82 -14.30 -10.69
CA GLU A 146 4.79 -14.63 -12.13
C GLU A 146 5.34 -13.48 -13.01
N THR A 147 5.51 -12.28 -12.47
CA THR A 147 5.99 -11.10 -13.21
C THR A 147 7.18 -10.44 -12.52
N PRO A 148 8.42 -10.80 -12.89
CA PRO A 148 9.66 -10.32 -12.24
C PRO A 148 9.82 -8.79 -12.15
N ILE A 149 9.17 -8.04 -13.04
CA ILE A 149 9.31 -6.57 -13.14
C ILE A 149 9.05 -5.82 -11.83
N TYR A 150 8.14 -6.32 -10.97
CA TYR A 150 7.83 -5.68 -9.69
C TYR A 150 9.03 -5.77 -8.72
N TYR A 151 9.70 -6.93 -8.70
CA TYR A 151 10.90 -7.16 -7.90
C TYR A 151 12.08 -6.37 -8.43
N VAL A 152 12.28 -6.41 -9.75
CA VAL A 152 13.34 -5.66 -10.44
C VAL A 152 13.22 -4.17 -10.15
N ALA A 153 12.04 -3.59 -10.35
CA ALA A 153 11.87 -2.15 -10.17
C ALA A 153 12.09 -1.71 -8.72
N LEU A 154 11.65 -2.51 -7.74
CA LEU A 154 11.87 -2.19 -6.33
C LEU A 154 13.35 -2.37 -5.93
N ALA A 155 14.01 -3.42 -6.42
CA ALA A 155 15.43 -3.68 -6.19
C ALA A 155 16.31 -2.59 -6.81
N LEU A 156 16.00 -2.10 -8.02
CA LEU A 156 16.79 -1.06 -8.67
C LEU A 156 16.50 0.35 -8.12
N HIS A 157 15.43 0.53 -7.34
CA HIS A 157 15.09 1.82 -6.77
C HIS A 157 16.09 2.24 -5.67
N PRO A 158 16.76 3.41 -5.76
CA PRO A 158 17.87 3.77 -4.87
C PRO A 158 17.51 3.84 -3.38
N ALA A 159 16.28 4.26 -3.08
CA ALA A 159 15.80 4.42 -1.71
C ALA A 159 15.36 3.11 -1.04
N TYR A 160 15.26 2.00 -1.78
CA TYR A 160 14.77 0.72 -1.25
C TYR A 160 15.85 -0.35 -1.37
N ARG A 161 16.24 -0.67 -2.61
CA ARG A 161 17.26 -1.68 -2.94
C ARG A 161 17.03 -3.01 -2.22
N TRP A 162 18.08 -3.82 -2.06
CA TRP A 162 18.01 -5.07 -1.30
C TRP A 162 17.72 -4.86 0.19
N GLY A 163 18.04 -3.68 0.74
CA GLY A 163 17.79 -3.35 2.14
C GLY A 163 16.31 -3.42 2.52
N TRP A 164 15.43 -2.97 1.62
CA TRP A 164 13.98 -3.09 1.81
C TRP A 164 13.53 -4.56 1.97
N PHE A 165 14.00 -5.45 1.10
CA PHE A 165 13.64 -6.87 1.13
C PHE A 165 14.18 -7.57 2.39
N GLU A 166 15.41 -7.26 2.78
CA GLU A 166 16.01 -7.82 4.01
C GLU A 166 15.23 -7.42 5.27
N GLU A 167 14.71 -6.20 5.32
CA GLU A 167 13.94 -5.71 6.45
C GLU A 167 12.52 -6.29 6.48
N HIS A 168 11.81 -6.27 5.35
CA HIS A 168 10.40 -6.67 5.28
C HIS A 168 10.23 -8.20 5.19
N TRP A 169 11.17 -8.90 4.54
CA TRP A 169 11.15 -10.37 4.39
C TRP A 169 12.22 -11.07 5.23
N GLY A 170 12.71 -10.45 6.30
CA GLY A 170 13.75 -11.04 7.16
C GLY A 170 13.40 -12.41 7.75
N LYS A 171 12.11 -12.77 7.80
CA LYS A 171 11.63 -14.09 8.24
C LYS A 171 11.53 -15.13 7.10
N HIS A 172 11.68 -14.70 5.86
CA HIS A 172 11.53 -15.49 4.63
C HIS A 172 12.76 -15.33 3.73
N PRO A 173 13.93 -15.88 4.14
CA PRO A 173 15.16 -15.76 3.37
C PRO A 173 15.07 -16.44 2.00
N ASP A 174 14.20 -17.45 1.87
CA ASP A 174 13.84 -18.09 0.61
C ASP A 174 13.22 -17.10 -0.38
N TRP A 175 12.33 -16.21 0.07
CA TRP A 175 11.72 -15.20 -0.81
C TRP A 175 12.73 -14.18 -1.32
N ILE A 176 13.68 -13.79 -0.45
CA ILE A 176 14.77 -12.89 -0.84
C ILE A 176 15.68 -13.57 -1.89
N ALA A 177 15.96 -14.86 -1.72
CA ALA A 177 16.75 -15.62 -2.68
C ALA A 177 16.05 -15.70 -4.04
N THR A 178 14.76 -16.05 -4.08
CA THR A 178 13.96 -16.08 -5.31
C THR A 178 13.91 -14.70 -5.99
N ALA A 179 13.74 -13.62 -5.22
CA ALA A 179 13.76 -12.27 -5.77
C ALA A 179 15.11 -11.91 -6.39
N LYS A 180 16.24 -12.29 -5.76
CA LYS A 180 17.57 -12.08 -6.32
C LYS A 180 17.78 -12.85 -7.61
N GLU A 181 17.33 -14.11 -7.66
CA GLU A 181 17.39 -14.95 -8.86
C GLU A 181 16.58 -14.33 -10.01
N MET A 182 15.33 -13.92 -9.75
CA MET A 182 14.48 -13.26 -10.75
C MET A 182 15.13 -11.97 -11.30
N VAL A 183 15.72 -11.14 -10.44
CA VAL A 183 16.39 -9.91 -10.88
C VAL A 183 17.64 -10.20 -11.70
N GLN A 184 18.40 -11.23 -11.32
CA GLN A 184 19.57 -11.68 -12.06
C GLN A 184 19.18 -12.25 -13.44
N GLU A 185 18.14 -13.07 -13.50
CA GLU A 185 17.64 -13.65 -14.76
C GLU A 185 17.22 -12.53 -15.74
N VAL A 186 16.46 -11.55 -15.28
CA VAL A 186 16.06 -10.40 -16.11
C VAL A 186 17.27 -9.60 -16.58
N TRP A 187 18.26 -9.39 -15.70
CA TRP A 187 19.51 -8.74 -16.10
C TRP A 187 20.21 -9.50 -17.23
N GLU A 188 20.42 -10.81 -17.05
CA GLU A 188 21.17 -11.64 -18.00
C GLU A 188 20.46 -11.80 -19.35
N THR A 189 19.13 -11.90 -19.35
CA THR A 189 18.33 -12.18 -20.55
C THR A 189 17.96 -10.94 -21.35
N GLU A 190 17.54 -9.85 -20.67
CA GLU A 190 16.93 -8.69 -21.34
C GLU A 190 17.84 -7.44 -21.35
N TYR A 191 18.64 -7.22 -20.31
CA TYR A 191 19.33 -5.94 -20.11
C TYR A 191 20.83 -5.97 -20.43
N ARG A 192 21.52 -7.09 -20.18
CA ARG A 192 22.99 -7.18 -20.27
C ARG A 192 23.57 -6.72 -21.60
N ASN A 193 22.84 -6.94 -22.70
CA ASN A 193 23.28 -6.64 -24.06
C ASN A 193 22.49 -5.48 -24.69
N LEU A 194 21.67 -4.76 -23.92
CA LEU A 194 20.80 -3.72 -24.45
C LEU A 194 21.61 -2.45 -24.77
N GLU A 195 21.54 -1.99 -26.02
CA GLU A 195 22.19 -0.73 -26.41
C GLU A 195 21.42 0.46 -25.86
N VAL A 196 22.03 1.17 -24.90
CA VAL A 196 21.44 2.39 -24.35
C VAL A 196 21.75 3.59 -25.24
N VAL A 197 20.70 4.16 -25.84
CA VAL A 197 20.77 5.47 -26.49
C VAL A 197 20.64 6.57 -25.44
N LEU A 198 21.75 7.27 -25.18
CA LEU A 198 21.82 8.45 -24.33
C LEU A 198 20.98 9.60 -24.91
N SER A 199 19.85 9.93 -24.29
CA SER A 199 19.16 11.20 -24.56
C SER A 199 19.85 12.30 -23.74
N PRO A 200 20.13 13.49 -24.32
CA PRO A 200 20.75 14.60 -23.59
C PRO A 200 19.94 14.94 -22.33
N GLY A 201 20.62 14.93 -21.18
CA GLY A 201 20.02 15.01 -19.87
C GLY A 201 19.15 16.25 -19.67
N ASN A 202 17.91 16.03 -19.24
CA ASN A 202 17.12 17.08 -18.62
C ASN A 202 17.77 17.41 -17.26
N GLU A 203 18.01 18.69 -16.99
CA GLU A 203 18.56 19.16 -15.72
C GLU A 203 17.76 18.62 -14.52
N PRO A 204 18.43 18.31 -13.38
CA PRO A 204 17.76 17.87 -12.16
C PRO A 204 16.85 19.00 -11.67
N VAL A 205 15.55 18.90 -11.94
CA VAL A 205 14.63 19.94 -11.52
C VAL A 205 14.34 19.77 -10.04
N ALA A 206 14.49 20.86 -9.27
CA ALA A 206 14.09 20.91 -7.88
C ALA A 206 12.63 20.44 -7.72
N LYS A 207 12.48 19.23 -7.18
CA LYS A 207 11.19 18.59 -6.95
C LYS A 207 10.55 19.25 -5.74
N ARG A 208 9.25 19.50 -5.80
CA ARG A 208 8.52 19.80 -4.58
C ARG A 208 8.43 18.51 -3.78
N ARG A 209 8.97 18.49 -2.55
CA ARG A 209 8.76 17.37 -1.62
C ARG A 209 7.27 17.04 -1.57
N ARG A 210 6.95 15.75 -1.77
CA ARG A 210 5.60 15.23 -1.58
C ARG A 210 5.15 15.67 -0.19
N LYS A 211 4.02 16.37 -0.10
CA LYS A 211 3.35 16.56 1.18
C LYS A 211 2.58 15.26 1.35
N TYR A 212 3.13 14.31 2.10
CA TYR A 212 2.49 13.02 2.35
C TYR A 212 1.09 13.30 2.86
N GLN A 213 0.09 12.80 2.14
CA GLN A 213 -1.31 13.11 2.43
C GLN A 213 -2.09 11.87 2.85
N ASN A 214 -1.53 10.67 2.69
CA ASN A 214 -2.23 9.44 3.00
C ASN A 214 -1.34 8.40 3.70
N ALA A 215 -1.98 7.48 4.43
CA ALA A 215 -1.32 6.49 5.26
C ALA A 215 -0.41 5.51 4.48
N PHE A 216 -0.70 5.27 3.20
CA PHE A 216 0.12 4.40 2.37
C PHE A 216 1.41 5.12 1.91
N GLU A 217 1.31 6.38 1.51
CA GLU A 217 2.49 7.21 1.23
C GLU A 217 3.42 7.30 2.45
N GLU A 218 2.85 7.49 3.64
CA GLU A 218 3.62 7.50 4.90
C GLU A 218 4.33 6.16 5.16
N TYR A 219 3.65 5.03 4.91
CA TYR A 219 4.24 3.71 5.00
C TYR A 219 5.45 3.56 4.07
N CYS A 220 5.32 3.92 2.79
CA CYS A 220 6.43 3.86 1.82
C CYS A 220 7.64 4.71 2.22
N GLU A 221 7.42 5.86 2.87
CA GLU A 221 8.52 6.69 3.36
C GLU A 221 9.23 6.07 4.57
N GLN A 222 8.46 5.47 5.49
CA GLN A 222 9.03 4.77 6.64
C GLN A 222 9.83 3.53 6.20
N SER A 223 9.38 2.85 5.15
CA SER A 223 10.05 1.71 4.55
C SER A 223 11.28 2.08 3.71
N ARG A 224 11.62 3.37 3.54
CA ARG A 224 12.85 3.73 2.84
C ARG A 224 14.06 3.23 3.62
N TYR A 225 14.94 2.57 2.90
CA TYR A 225 16.19 2.07 3.47
C TYR A 225 17.16 3.24 3.69
N GLU A 226 17.38 3.59 4.96
CA GLU A 226 18.43 4.51 5.40
C GLU A 226 19.65 3.67 5.87
N PRO A 227 20.77 3.67 5.12
CA PRO A 227 21.92 2.81 5.43
C PRO A 227 22.63 3.13 6.75
N SER A 228 22.32 4.27 7.39
CA SER A 228 23.03 4.76 8.58
C SER A 228 22.90 3.87 9.82
N SER A 229 22.05 2.85 9.82
CA SER A 229 21.82 2.00 11.00
C SER A 229 22.81 0.84 11.17
N ARG A 230 23.65 0.49 10.17
CA ARG A 230 24.55 -0.69 10.25
C ARG A 230 26.06 -0.40 10.42
N LEU A 231 26.52 0.84 10.52
CA LEU A 231 27.96 1.16 10.67
C LEU A 231 28.23 2.18 11.79
N SER A 232 28.11 1.73 13.04
CA SER A 232 28.81 2.38 14.16
C SER A 232 30.23 1.82 14.28
N THR A 233 31.12 2.15 13.34
CA THR A 233 32.57 2.23 13.63
C THR A 233 33.20 3.33 12.75
N PRO A 234 33.71 4.43 13.34
CA PRO A 234 34.46 5.41 12.58
C PRO A 234 35.90 4.91 12.49
N THR A 235 36.29 4.33 11.35
CA THR A 235 37.72 4.30 10.98
C THR A 235 37.91 5.21 9.79
N THR A 236 38.19 6.47 10.10
CA THR A 236 38.72 7.46 9.17
C THR A 236 40.03 6.96 8.59
N THR A 237 40.02 6.54 7.33
CA THR A 237 41.22 6.58 6.48
C THR A 237 40.82 7.19 5.14
N PRO A 238 41.39 8.34 4.75
CA PRO A 238 41.09 8.94 3.45
C PRO A 238 41.76 8.09 2.36
N ALA A 239 40.96 7.42 1.54
CA ALA A 239 41.45 6.71 0.36
C ALA A 239 41.98 7.73 -0.66
N ARG A 240 43.30 7.91 -0.62
CA ARG A 240 44.13 8.60 -1.60
C ARG A 240 43.80 8.10 -3.01
N MET A 241 43.38 9.03 -3.88
CA MET A 241 43.31 8.82 -5.33
C MET A 241 44.63 8.21 -5.81
N ARG A 242 44.57 6.97 -6.30
CA ARG A 242 45.64 6.36 -7.09
C ARG A 242 45.05 6.00 -8.44
N SER A 243 45.25 6.92 -9.38
CA SER A 243 45.15 6.68 -10.81
C SER A 243 46.21 5.65 -11.21
N SER A 244 45.78 4.44 -11.56
CA SER A 244 46.58 3.55 -12.41
C SER A 244 45.65 2.87 -13.40
N ALA A 245 45.77 3.29 -14.65
CA ALA A 245 45.12 2.69 -15.80
C ALA A 245 45.59 1.24 -15.97
N THR A 246 44.69 0.30 -15.77
CA THR A 246 44.70 -1.03 -16.39
C THR A 246 43.30 -1.29 -16.91
N PRO A 247 43.14 -1.84 -18.13
CA PRO A 247 41.84 -2.19 -18.66
C PRO A 247 41.35 -3.43 -17.91
N GLU A 248 40.73 -3.23 -16.76
CA GLU A 248 39.97 -4.28 -16.10
C GLU A 248 38.86 -4.71 -17.09
N SER A 249 38.77 -6.01 -17.33
CA SER A 249 37.61 -6.67 -17.96
C SER A 249 36.33 -5.95 -17.57
N PRO A 250 35.39 -5.69 -18.50
CA PRO A 250 34.18 -4.93 -18.16
C PRO A 250 33.51 -5.64 -16.99
N ARG A 251 33.63 -5.06 -15.79
CA ARG A 251 32.97 -5.58 -14.61
C ARG A 251 31.49 -5.58 -14.94
N ASP A 252 30.82 -6.69 -14.66
CA ASP A 252 29.39 -6.79 -14.91
C ASP A 252 28.70 -5.60 -14.21
N GLU A 253 27.95 -4.80 -14.96
CA GLU A 253 27.38 -3.55 -14.45
C GLU A 253 26.45 -3.82 -13.26
N TYR A 254 25.79 -4.98 -13.27
CA TYR A 254 24.98 -5.44 -12.16
C TYR A 254 25.81 -5.76 -10.90
N GLU A 255 26.96 -6.43 -11.03
CA GLU A 255 27.88 -6.65 -9.90
C GLU A 255 28.41 -5.33 -9.34
N ALA A 256 28.77 -4.39 -10.21
CA ALA A 256 29.20 -3.06 -9.81
C ALA A 256 28.10 -2.30 -9.08
N TRP A 257 26.85 -2.40 -9.54
CA TRP A 257 25.72 -1.80 -8.85
C TRP A 257 25.50 -2.43 -7.47
N GLN A 258 25.53 -3.75 -7.35
CA GLN A 258 25.36 -4.44 -6.05
C GLN A 258 26.38 -3.94 -5.02
N GLN A 259 27.58 -3.58 -5.47
CA GLN A 259 28.65 -3.03 -4.64
C GLN A 259 28.56 -1.50 -4.42
N SER A 260 27.71 -0.78 -5.15
CA SER A 260 27.58 0.67 -5.06
C SER A 260 26.77 1.11 -3.83
N TRP A 261 27.38 1.92 -2.96
CA TRP A 261 26.85 2.36 -1.67
C TRP A 261 26.29 3.79 -1.68
N VAL A 262 25.84 4.32 -2.83
CA VAL A 262 25.37 5.71 -2.89
C VAL A 262 23.86 5.77 -2.63
N PRO A 263 23.41 6.29 -1.47
CA PRO A 263 22.01 6.52 -1.15
C PRO A 263 21.75 7.96 -1.54
N THR A 264 21.50 8.21 -2.82
CA THR A 264 21.11 9.55 -3.26
C THR A 264 19.63 9.57 -3.56
N ASP A 265 18.91 10.23 -2.66
CA ASP A 265 17.53 10.72 -2.80
C ASP A 265 17.40 11.76 -3.95
N THR A 266 18.51 12.10 -4.61
CA THR A 266 18.54 12.79 -5.90
C THR A 266 18.51 11.77 -7.02
N ASP A 267 17.29 11.58 -7.52
CA ASP A 267 16.94 10.83 -8.72
C ASP A 267 16.85 9.33 -8.52
N ILE A 268 15.76 8.73 -9.02
CA ILE A 268 15.75 7.31 -9.39
C ILE A 268 17.03 7.15 -10.21
N LEU A 269 18.02 6.46 -9.65
CA LEU A 269 19.37 6.42 -10.21
C LEU A 269 19.20 6.11 -11.69
N LEU A 270 19.84 6.94 -12.50
CA LEU A 270 20.14 6.73 -13.89
C LEU A 270 21.01 5.48 -14.02
N PHE A 271 20.43 4.33 -13.69
CA PHE A 271 20.96 3.01 -13.97
C PHE A 271 21.08 2.77 -15.47
N ILE A 272 20.50 3.67 -16.27
CA ILE A 272 20.57 3.63 -17.71
C ILE A 272 21.82 4.37 -18.23
N LEU A 273 22.51 5.23 -17.49
CA LEU A 273 23.60 6.02 -18.10
C LEU A 273 24.92 5.83 -17.38
N ARG A 274 25.62 4.77 -17.82
CA ARG A 274 27.06 4.51 -17.75
C ARG A 274 27.81 5.37 -16.73
N SER A 275 28.25 4.72 -15.65
CA SER A 275 29.47 5.00 -14.89
C SER A 275 29.99 6.43 -15.06
N SER A 276 29.73 7.28 -14.06
CA SER A 276 30.23 8.65 -14.01
C SER A 276 31.72 8.69 -14.37
N ALA A 277 32.00 9.29 -15.52
CA ALA A 277 33.20 10.00 -15.91
C ALA A 277 34.56 9.43 -15.44
N GLY A 278 35.36 9.01 -16.41
CA GLY A 278 36.82 9.12 -16.37
C GLY A 278 37.58 7.81 -16.33
#